data_AF-A0ABD5HR34-F1
#
_entry.id   AF-A0ABD5HR34-F1
#
_cell.length_a   1.000
_cell.length_b   1.000
_cell.length_c   1.000
_cell.angle_alpha   90.00
_cell.angle_beta   90.00
_cell.angle_gamma   90.00
#
_symmetry.space_group_name_H-M   'P 1'
#
loop_
_entity.id
_entity.type
_entity.pdbx_description
1 polymer ?
#
loop_
_entity_poly.entity_id
_entity_poly.type
_entity_poly.pdbx_seq_one_letter_code
_entity_poly.pdbx_strand_id
1 'polypeptide(L)'
;MSIKNQPAVRFAIWNAYNRRCAISKNLIENITDMEIDHIISVATFKDKDKVRLYDLPENFELDGLENLRPVLRVWNREKSNQDLPSGQVNLDLMKAKKLKKLVEREIEKYHEEKKYALSIESIRESIQRKEISLEEYMDEIKGYKENFGDELIRIKNKFVNSIEVNSHSVRISAHLPRIREREGNCLFTFNSFYLRQVNIILTHEEILRTLYKGHKTPFHLSLRPYIIKNKLARKLKTYTVTLGGCVFNLELEEVNHLIKAIDIFMESYIEAMKKIENELESNHFYPLLSNLNNYKLLCIPTNLYEKILLFIRKHDYAHGDSNWHIFDAQGQGIKVYDKNKGKYRCFIYAVTSNNNRHVWYSSNDSVWLVWDYMTIEGEELWSAQKTYKWLVENLIPVVEFAFKPKRNALFNSRKDNIKMNEFIYTSTDKYYDINKTFSASSLLNIIESLQIMYSLKEYVYIDNSIYLNIYDSIIYLVNISSKLDYHYISSKLGLSDIDNNEDLVVKINRLKQKKVNEVIHGKTLDKLYRVLYILVQDLLEVITEEVVVKIVSLIREHVNTYNTEKLIESQYKI
;
A
#
# COMPACT_ATOMS: atom_id res chain seq x y z
N MET A 1 -59.12 -16.04 17.53
CA MET A 1 -58.97 -17.30 16.75
C MET A 1 -58.24 -18.28 17.65
N SER A 2 -58.83 -19.45 17.98
CA SER A 2 -58.20 -20.41 18.92
C SER A 2 -56.80 -20.81 18.43
N ILE A 3 -55.83 -20.88 19.34
CA ILE A 3 -54.41 -21.12 19.04
C ILE A 3 -54.21 -22.42 18.24
N LYS A 4 -55.09 -23.41 18.44
CA LYS A 4 -55.10 -24.69 17.72
C LYS A 4 -55.32 -24.60 16.21
N ASN A 5 -55.87 -23.48 15.72
CA ASN A 5 -56.11 -23.24 14.29
C ASN A 5 -54.98 -22.45 13.62
N GLN A 6 -53.99 -21.97 14.38
CA GLN A 6 -52.86 -21.25 13.81
C GLN A 6 -51.92 -22.24 13.09
N PRO A 7 -51.53 -21.99 11.82
CA PRO A 7 -50.65 -22.88 11.07
C PRO A 7 -49.32 -23.18 11.78
N ALA A 8 -48.72 -22.19 12.44
CA ALA A 8 -47.48 -22.33 13.21
C ALA A 8 -47.63 -23.37 14.33
N VAL A 9 -48.72 -23.28 15.08
CA VAL A 9 -49.03 -24.17 16.21
C VAL A 9 -49.33 -25.59 15.70
N ARG A 10 -50.08 -25.71 14.61
CA ARG A 10 -50.36 -27.02 13.97
C ARG A 10 -49.07 -27.69 13.52
N PHE A 11 -48.19 -26.97 12.84
CA PHE A 11 -46.91 -27.49 12.37
C PHE A 11 -45.99 -27.88 13.53
N ALA A 12 -45.88 -27.01 14.54
CA ALA A 12 -45.04 -27.24 15.70
C ALA A 12 -45.50 -28.46 16.52
N ILE A 13 -46.81 -28.62 16.74
CA ILE A 13 -47.35 -29.81 17.43
C ILE A 13 -47.12 -31.07 16.58
N TRP A 14 -47.31 -31.01 15.26
CA TRP A 14 -47.05 -32.15 14.37
C TRP A 14 -45.58 -32.61 14.44
N ASN A 15 -44.63 -31.67 14.38
CA ASN A 15 -43.20 -31.96 14.50
C ASN A 15 -42.81 -32.47 15.90
N ALA A 16 -43.27 -31.81 16.96
CA ALA A 16 -42.91 -32.19 18.34
C ALA A 16 -43.39 -33.60 18.72
N TYR A 17 -44.46 -34.09 18.09
CA TYR A 17 -44.97 -35.44 18.25
C TYR A 17 -44.39 -36.44 17.24
N ASN A 18 -43.27 -36.10 16.58
CA ASN A 18 -42.60 -36.92 15.57
C ASN A 18 -43.54 -37.33 14.42
N ARG A 19 -44.44 -36.42 14.03
CA ARG A 19 -45.43 -36.59 12.96
C ARG A 19 -46.36 -37.78 13.17
N ARG A 20 -46.61 -38.18 14.42
CA ARG A 20 -47.48 -39.33 14.74
C ARG A 20 -48.77 -38.88 15.41
N CYS A 21 -49.84 -39.58 15.07
CA CYS A 21 -51.13 -39.45 15.74
C CYS A 21 -50.97 -39.82 17.21
N ALA A 22 -51.40 -38.94 18.11
CA ALA A 22 -51.30 -39.18 19.54
C ALA A 22 -52.21 -40.33 20.00
N ILE A 23 -53.28 -40.64 19.27
CA ILE A 23 -54.19 -41.76 19.58
C ILE A 23 -53.67 -43.05 18.94
N SER A 24 -53.68 -43.16 17.60
CA SER A 24 -53.35 -44.40 16.89
C SER A 24 -51.85 -44.69 16.76
N LYS A 25 -50.98 -43.73 17.08
CA LYS A 25 -49.51 -43.79 16.91
C LYS A 25 -49.02 -43.96 15.46
N ASN A 26 -49.94 -44.03 14.50
CA ASN A 26 -49.64 -44.04 13.07
C ASN A 26 -49.00 -42.74 12.62
N LEU A 27 -48.20 -42.82 11.56
CA LEU A 27 -47.62 -41.65 10.91
C LEU A 27 -48.72 -40.78 10.28
N ILE A 28 -48.60 -39.48 10.45
CA ILE A 28 -49.41 -38.46 9.79
C ILE A 28 -48.53 -37.94 8.65
N GLU A 29 -48.75 -38.46 7.45
CA GLU A 29 -47.92 -38.14 6.27
C GLU A 29 -48.11 -36.68 5.84
N ASN A 30 -49.36 -36.20 5.83
CA ASN A 30 -49.68 -34.82 5.48
C ASN A 30 -50.31 -34.07 6.66
N ILE A 31 -49.84 -32.84 6.89
CA ILE A 31 -50.40 -31.95 7.93
C ILE A 31 -51.89 -31.61 7.70
N THR A 32 -52.36 -31.74 6.46
CA THR A 32 -53.77 -31.56 6.08
C THR A 32 -54.67 -32.62 6.71
N ASP A 33 -54.16 -33.83 6.90
CA ASP A 33 -54.93 -34.98 7.42
C ASP A 33 -55.00 -34.99 8.95
N MET A 34 -54.32 -34.03 9.57
CA MET A 34 -54.26 -33.82 11.00
C MET A 34 -55.34 -32.85 11.48
N GLU A 35 -55.82 -33.07 12.70
CA GLU A 35 -56.53 -32.11 13.53
C GLU A 35 -55.81 -31.98 14.88
N ILE A 36 -55.96 -30.82 15.51
CA ILE A 36 -55.49 -30.61 16.88
C ILE A 36 -56.68 -30.89 17.81
N ASP A 37 -56.55 -31.94 18.60
CA ASP A 37 -57.54 -32.40 19.57
C ASP A 37 -57.17 -31.90 20.97
N HIS A 38 -58.21 -31.66 21.79
CA HIS A 38 -58.07 -31.37 23.20
C HIS A 38 -58.00 -32.69 23.99
N ILE A 39 -56.98 -32.85 24.83
CA ILE A 39 -56.82 -34.05 25.67
C ILE A 39 -57.98 -34.14 26.65
N ILE A 40 -58.22 -33.06 27.40
CA ILE A 40 -59.46 -32.83 28.16
C ILE A 40 -60.42 -32.07 27.27
N SER A 41 -61.57 -32.67 26.97
CA SER A 41 -62.58 -32.06 26.10
C SER A 41 -63.16 -30.78 26.70
N VAL A 42 -63.68 -29.89 25.86
CA VAL A 42 -64.36 -28.65 26.29
C VAL A 42 -65.55 -28.94 27.21
N ALA A 43 -66.27 -30.05 26.98
CA ALA A 43 -67.41 -30.44 27.81
C ALA A 43 -66.95 -30.90 29.20
N THR A 44 -65.90 -31.72 29.25
CA THR A 44 -65.29 -32.22 30.50
C THR A 44 -64.67 -31.06 31.29
N PHE A 45 -64.04 -30.10 30.61
CA PHE A 45 -63.41 -28.94 31.26
C PHE A 45 -64.40 -27.97 31.94
N LYS A 46 -65.67 -27.96 31.50
CA LYS A 46 -66.74 -27.16 32.13
C LYS A 46 -67.27 -27.79 33.42
N ASP A 47 -67.07 -29.08 33.62
CA ASP A 47 -67.49 -29.83 34.80
C ASP A 47 -66.35 -29.85 35.84
N LYS A 48 -66.44 -28.97 36.84
CA LYS A 48 -65.39 -28.79 37.85
C LYS A 48 -65.09 -30.05 38.66
N ASP A 49 -66.08 -30.92 38.86
CA ASP A 49 -65.90 -32.14 39.64
C ASP A 49 -65.13 -33.20 38.84
N LYS A 50 -65.35 -33.28 37.53
CA LYS A 50 -64.55 -34.13 36.63
C LYS A 50 -63.13 -33.63 36.44
N VAL A 51 -62.90 -32.32 36.37
CA VAL A 51 -61.56 -31.74 36.19
C VAL A 51 -60.66 -31.96 37.42
N ARG A 52 -61.23 -31.95 38.63
CA ARG A 52 -60.51 -32.21 39.89
C ARG A 52 -59.80 -33.58 39.92
N LEU A 53 -60.24 -34.53 39.10
CA LEU A 53 -59.64 -35.87 39.00
C LEU A 53 -58.24 -35.89 38.36
N TYR A 54 -57.82 -34.80 37.70
CA TYR A 54 -56.59 -34.75 36.90
C TYR A 54 -55.43 -33.96 37.54
N ASP A 55 -55.59 -33.44 38.77
CA ASP A 55 -54.56 -32.69 39.52
C ASP A 55 -53.81 -31.65 38.67
N LEU A 56 -54.58 -30.80 37.99
CA LEU A 56 -54.04 -29.80 37.05
C LEU A 56 -53.40 -28.62 37.80
N PRO A 57 -52.30 -28.04 37.29
CA PRO A 57 -51.69 -26.86 37.88
C PRO A 57 -52.63 -25.64 37.76
N GLU A 58 -52.49 -24.69 38.69
CA GLU A 58 -53.37 -23.49 38.77
C GLU A 58 -53.39 -22.65 37.48
N ASN A 59 -52.33 -22.72 36.67
CA ASN A 59 -52.20 -21.99 35.41
C ASN A 59 -52.55 -22.82 34.16
N PHE A 60 -53.23 -23.96 34.31
CA PHE A 60 -53.63 -24.79 33.17
C PHE A 60 -54.73 -24.12 32.34
N GLU A 61 -54.51 -23.97 31.04
CA GLU A 61 -55.48 -23.38 30.12
C GLU A 61 -56.09 -24.45 29.21
N LEU A 62 -57.41 -24.35 28.95
CA LEU A 62 -58.12 -25.26 28.04
C LEU A 62 -57.49 -25.31 26.64
N ASP A 63 -57.14 -24.14 26.11
CA ASP A 63 -56.47 -23.98 24.81
C ASP A 63 -54.93 -23.97 24.94
N GLY A 64 -54.39 -24.22 26.13
CA GLY A 64 -52.95 -24.27 26.37
C GLY A 64 -52.29 -25.46 25.69
N LEU A 65 -51.01 -25.33 25.28
CA LEU A 65 -50.26 -26.37 24.58
C LEU A 65 -50.21 -27.70 25.36
N GLU A 66 -50.27 -27.64 26.69
CA GLU A 66 -50.35 -28.78 27.59
C GLU A 66 -51.66 -29.60 27.47
N ASN A 67 -52.69 -29.07 26.81
CA ASN A 67 -53.95 -29.77 26.55
C ASN A 67 -54.14 -30.14 25.06
N LEU A 68 -53.15 -29.89 24.20
CA LEU A 68 -53.27 -30.10 22.75
C LEU A 68 -52.43 -31.27 22.26
N ARG A 69 -52.99 -32.01 21.30
CA ARG A 69 -52.29 -33.13 20.65
C ARG A 69 -52.68 -33.29 19.17
N PRO A 70 -51.79 -33.83 18.33
CA PRO A 70 -52.10 -34.10 16.93
C PRO A 70 -52.84 -35.43 16.78
N VAL A 71 -53.95 -35.41 16.05
CA VAL A 71 -54.77 -36.61 15.80
C VAL A 71 -55.16 -36.65 14.33
N LEU A 72 -55.23 -37.83 13.72
CA LEU A 72 -55.79 -38.00 12.38
C LEU A 72 -57.31 -37.76 12.41
N ARG A 73 -57.86 -37.08 11.39
CA ARG A 73 -59.28 -36.73 11.31
C ARG A 73 -60.24 -37.91 11.58
N VAL A 74 -59.93 -39.09 11.07
CA VAL A 74 -60.74 -40.31 11.24
C VAL A 74 -60.86 -40.68 12.73
N TRP A 75 -59.73 -40.72 13.43
CA TRP A 75 -59.67 -41.07 14.86
C TRP A 75 -60.24 -39.97 15.77
N ASN A 76 -60.14 -38.70 15.37
CA ASN A 76 -60.76 -37.60 16.10
C ASN A 76 -62.29 -37.66 16.02
N ARG A 77 -62.84 -38.01 14.85
CA ARG A 77 -64.28 -38.21 14.64
C ARG A 77 -64.82 -39.42 15.42
N GLU A 78 -64.08 -40.52 15.44
CA GLU A 78 -64.45 -41.72 16.20
C GLU A 78 -64.43 -41.48 17.72
N LYS A 79 -63.43 -40.75 18.24
CA LYS A 79 -63.37 -40.37 19.66
C LYS A 79 -64.55 -39.46 20.05
N SER A 80 -64.89 -38.47 19.22
CA SER A 80 -65.94 -37.48 19.50
C SER A 80 -65.79 -36.89 20.92
N ASN A 81 -66.88 -36.73 21.67
CA ASN A 81 -66.88 -36.26 23.06
C ASN A 81 -66.75 -37.40 24.10
N GLN A 82 -66.26 -38.58 23.72
CA GLN A 82 -66.12 -39.68 24.68
C GLN A 82 -64.96 -39.40 25.66
N ASP A 83 -65.25 -39.47 26.95
CA ASP A 83 -64.27 -39.33 28.03
C ASP A 83 -63.32 -40.54 27.98
N LEU A 84 -62.01 -40.28 27.85
CA LEU A 84 -60.98 -41.33 27.95
C LEU A 84 -60.81 -41.75 29.43
N PRO A 85 -60.38 -42.99 29.71
CA PRO A 85 -60.04 -43.40 31.06
C PRO A 85 -59.03 -42.45 31.72
N SER A 86 -59.22 -42.13 33.00
CA SER A 86 -58.45 -41.09 33.69
C SER A 86 -56.93 -41.31 33.67
N GLY A 87 -56.48 -42.57 33.75
CA GLY A 87 -55.07 -42.91 33.60
C GLY A 87 -54.49 -42.57 32.21
N GLN A 88 -55.26 -42.74 31.14
CA GLN A 88 -54.84 -42.40 29.78
C GLN A 88 -54.78 -40.89 29.57
N VAL A 89 -55.74 -40.15 30.12
CA VAL A 89 -55.75 -38.68 30.11
C VAL A 89 -54.51 -38.12 30.80
N ASN A 90 -54.17 -38.64 31.99
CA ASN A 90 -52.98 -38.20 32.74
C ASN A 90 -51.68 -38.46 31.97
N LEU A 91 -51.53 -39.62 31.31
CA LEU A 91 -50.36 -39.93 30.49
C LEU A 91 -50.23 -38.98 29.29
N ASP A 92 -51.34 -38.66 28.63
CA ASP A 92 -51.36 -37.76 27.48
C ASP A 92 -51.04 -36.31 27.90
N LEU A 93 -51.57 -35.85 29.04
CA LEU A 93 -51.25 -34.53 29.61
C LEU A 93 -49.77 -34.43 30.00
N MET A 94 -49.21 -35.46 30.65
CA MET A 94 -47.78 -35.51 30.96
C MET A 94 -46.92 -35.42 29.70
N LYS A 95 -47.33 -36.11 28.63
CA LYS A 95 -46.63 -36.08 27.35
C LYS A 95 -46.70 -34.69 26.69
N ALA A 96 -47.88 -34.08 26.65
CA ALA A 96 -48.06 -32.73 26.10
C ALA A 96 -47.24 -31.70 26.88
N LYS A 97 -47.25 -31.77 28.22
CA LYS A 97 -46.44 -30.92 29.10
C LYS A 97 -44.94 -31.08 28.84
N LYS A 98 -44.45 -32.32 28.62
CA LYS A 98 -43.04 -32.58 28.28
C LYS A 98 -42.65 -31.97 26.93
N LEU A 99 -43.57 -31.96 25.97
CA LEU A 99 -43.35 -31.44 24.61
C LEU A 99 -43.57 -29.94 24.47
N LYS A 100 -44.22 -29.27 25.44
CA LYS A 100 -44.55 -27.84 25.39
C LYS A 100 -43.36 -26.95 24.97
N LYS A 101 -42.21 -27.07 25.63
CA LYS A 101 -41.00 -26.29 25.30
C LYS A 101 -40.49 -26.54 23.87
N LEU A 102 -40.67 -27.75 23.35
CA LEU A 102 -40.29 -28.08 21.98
C LEU A 102 -41.26 -27.45 20.98
N VAL A 103 -42.57 -27.50 21.28
CA VAL A 103 -43.60 -26.85 20.47
C VAL A 103 -43.38 -25.33 20.42
N GLU A 104 -43.08 -24.69 21.55
CA GLU A 104 -42.77 -23.24 21.61
C GLU A 104 -41.58 -22.87 20.72
N ARG A 105 -40.47 -23.63 20.79
CA ARG A 105 -39.30 -23.42 19.91
C ARG A 105 -39.62 -23.61 18.44
N GLU A 106 -40.42 -24.62 18.10
CA GLU A 106 -40.82 -24.87 16.70
C GLU A 106 -41.76 -23.78 16.18
N ILE A 107 -42.58 -23.15 17.03
CA ILE A 107 -43.40 -21.98 16.68
C ILE A 107 -42.49 -20.78 16.36
N GLU A 108 -41.50 -20.47 17.21
CA GLU A 108 -40.53 -19.38 16.97
C GLU A 108 -39.79 -19.60 15.65
N LYS A 109 -39.26 -20.80 15.45
CA LYS A 109 -38.57 -21.20 14.21
C LYS A 109 -39.46 -21.05 12.98
N TYR A 110 -40.73 -21.48 13.06
CA TYR A 110 -41.69 -21.32 11.97
C TYR A 110 -41.91 -19.84 11.61
N HIS A 111 -41.95 -18.94 12.60
CA HIS A 111 -42.11 -17.51 12.35
C HIS A 111 -40.87 -16.87 11.72
N GLU A 112 -39.66 -17.27 12.14
CA GLU A 112 -38.40 -16.82 11.54
C GLU A 112 -38.26 -17.29 10.09
N GLU A 113 -38.49 -18.59 9.83
CA GLU A 113 -38.44 -19.17 8.49
C GLU A 113 -39.50 -18.55 7.58
N LYS A 114 -40.71 -18.29 8.09
CA LYS A 114 -41.77 -17.60 7.35
C LYS A 114 -41.38 -16.16 7.01
N LYS A 115 -40.76 -15.41 7.94
CA LYS A 115 -40.29 -14.04 7.69
C LYS A 115 -39.22 -14.01 6.60
N TYR A 116 -38.27 -14.95 6.66
CA TYR A 116 -37.24 -15.13 5.65
C TYR A 116 -37.84 -15.51 4.28
N ALA A 117 -38.74 -16.48 4.23
CA ALA A 117 -39.40 -16.89 2.98
C ALA A 117 -40.22 -15.76 2.36
N LEU A 118 -40.96 -14.99 3.17
CA LEU A 118 -41.71 -13.82 2.70
C LEU A 118 -40.80 -12.72 2.16
N SER A 119 -39.64 -12.48 2.78
CA SER A 119 -38.66 -11.53 2.22
C SER A 119 -38.08 -12.00 0.88
N ILE A 120 -37.81 -13.30 0.73
CA ILE A 120 -37.35 -13.86 -0.55
C ILE A 120 -38.43 -13.75 -1.63
N GLU A 121 -39.70 -14.00 -1.30
CA GLU A 121 -40.82 -13.87 -2.25
C GLU A 121 -41.10 -12.40 -2.62
N SER A 122 -41.06 -11.45 -1.67
CA SER A 122 -41.21 -10.03 -1.99
C SER A 122 -40.11 -9.54 -2.94
N ILE A 123 -38.89 -10.03 -2.75
CA ILE A 123 -37.76 -9.69 -3.61
C ILE A 123 -37.88 -10.37 -4.99
N ARG A 124 -38.32 -11.63 -5.06
CA ARG A 124 -38.62 -12.31 -6.34
C ARG A 124 -39.69 -11.57 -7.15
N GLU A 125 -40.73 -11.05 -6.49
CA GLU A 125 -41.73 -10.21 -7.15
C GLU A 125 -41.12 -8.91 -7.71
N SER A 126 -40.25 -8.23 -6.96
CA SER A 126 -39.57 -7.02 -7.43
C SER A 126 -38.61 -7.29 -8.60
N ILE A 127 -37.92 -8.44 -8.63
CA ILE A 127 -37.12 -8.87 -9.80
C ILE A 127 -38.02 -9.10 -11.02
N GLN A 128 -39.16 -9.79 -10.85
CA GLN A 128 -40.11 -10.02 -11.95
C GLN A 128 -40.71 -8.73 -12.50
N ARG A 129 -40.90 -7.73 -11.63
CA ARG A 129 -41.36 -6.38 -12.01
C ARG A 129 -40.26 -5.49 -12.59
N LYS A 130 -39.01 -5.97 -12.65
CA LYS A 130 -37.81 -5.20 -13.04
C LYS A 130 -37.56 -3.95 -12.18
N GLU A 131 -38.05 -3.96 -10.94
CA GLU A 131 -37.80 -2.89 -9.98
C GLU A 131 -36.39 -2.97 -9.40
N ILE A 132 -35.83 -4.19 -9.35
CA ILE A 132 -34.46 -4.49 -8.95
C ILE A 132 -33.85 -5.51 -9.91
N SER A 133 -32.54 -5.45 -10.10
CA SER A 133 -31.79 -6.40 -10.90
C SER A 133 -31.45 -7.68 -10.12
N LEU A 134 -31.14 -8.77 -10.84
CA LEU A 134 -30.65 -10.01 -10.23
C LEU A 134 -29.31 -9.78 -9.48
N GLU A 135 -28.57 -8.75 -9.87
CA GLU A 135 -27.27 -8.37 -9.30
C GLU A 135 -27.45 -7.67 -7.94
N GLU A 136 -28.37 -6.70 -7.87
CA GLU A 136 -28.74 -6.00 -6.63
C GLU A 136 -29.25 -6.99 -5.56
N TYR A 137 -30.03 -8.00 -5.98
CA TYR A 137 -30.45 -9.09 -5.11
C TYR A 137 -29.29 -9.92 -4.55
N MET A 138 -28.31 -10.26 -5.40
CA MET A 138 -27.13 -11.00 -4.96
C MET A 138 -26.25 -10.19 -4.00
N ASP A 139 -26.21 -8.87 -4.17
CA ASP A 139 -25.47 -7.96 -3.29
C ASP A 139 -26.12 -7.83 -1.91
N GLU A 140 -27.44 -7.69 -1.86
CA GLU A 140 -28.19 -7.57 -0.61
C GLU A 140 -28.07 -8.85 0.23
N ILE A 141 -28.15 -10.03 -0.39
CA ILE A 141 -28.02 -11.32 0.32
C ILE A 141 -26.60 -11.56 0.84
N LYS A 142 -25.58 -11.20 0.06
CA LYS A 142 -24.18 -11.47 0.41
C LYS A 142 -23.51 -10.33 1.16
N GLY A 143 -24.22 -9.23 1.40
CA GLY A 143 -23.70 -8.04 2.08
C GLY A 143 -22.60 -7.32 1.29
N TYR A 144 -22.62 -7.41 -0.04
CA TYR A 144 -21.64 -6.71 -0.87
C TYR A 144 -21.94 -5.22 -0.93
N LYS A 145 -20.88 -4.42 -0.83
CA LYS A 145 -20.98 -2.96 -0.97
C LYS A 145 -20.99 -2.61 -2.46
N GLU A 146 -22.14 -2.18 -2.95
CA GLU A 146 -22.34 -1.74 -4.34
C GLU A 146 -21.47 -0.53 -4.72
N ASN A 147 -21.05 0.26 -3.73
CA ASN A 147 -20.18 1.41 -3.90
C ASN A 147 -19.30 1.62 -2.65
N PHE A 148 -17.98 1.68 -2.81
CA PHE A 148 -17.05 1.98 -1.73
C PHE A 148 -17.02 3.47 -1.35
N GLY A 149 -17.53 4.36 -2.21
CA GLY A 149 -17.44 5.80 -2.12
C GLY A 149 -16.12 6.34 -2.66
N ASP A 150 -15.93 7.65 -2.58
CA ASP A 150 -14.65 8.32 -2.84
C ASP A 150 -14.10 8.87 -1.52
N GLU A 151 -13.16 8.16 -0.90
CA GLU A 151 -12.62 8.53 0.40
C GLU A 151 -11.16 8.09 0.54
N LEU A 152 -10.35 8.90 1.21
CA LEU A 152 -9.00 8.54 1.66
C LEU A 152 -9.00 8.49 3.18
N ILE A 153 -8.90 7.28 3.73
CA ILE A 153 -8.82 7.06 5.19
C ILE A 153 -7.36 6.82 5.55
N ARG A 154 -6.85 7.55 6.54
CA ARG A 154 -5.48 7.38 7.06
C ARG A 154 -5.53 6.86 8.49
N ILE A 155 -4.88 5.72 8.73
CA ILE A 155 -4.78 5.11 10.05
C ILE A 155 -3.31 5.12 10.45
N LYS A 156 -2.97 5.98 11.40
CA LYS A 156 -1.58 6.17 11.83
C LYS A 156 -1.46 6.16 13.34
N ASN A 157 -0.64 5.25 13.85
CA ASN A 157 -0.20 5.19 15.23
C ASN A 157 1.25 4.66 15.30
N LYS A 158 1.81 4.46 16.49
CA LYS A 158 3.19 3.97 16.68
C LYS A 158 3.46 2.62 15.98
N PHE A 159 2.43 1.78 15.86
CA PHE A 159 2.52 0.40 15.37
C PHE A 159 1.82 0.18 14.03
N VAL A 160 1.18 1.19 13.45
CA VAL A 160 0.43 1.08 12.20
C VAL A 160 0.61 2.35 11.39
N ASN A 161 0.98 2.21 10.12
CA ASN A 161 0.91 3.27 9.11
C ASN A 161 0.20 2.68 7.90
N SER A 162 -1.13 2.80 7.87
CA SER A 162 -1.94 2.25 6.78
C SER A 162 -2.88 3.30 6.21
N ILE A 163 -3.28 3.07 4.97
CA ILE A 163 -4.27 3.89 4.28
C ILE A 163 -5.31 3.00 3.62
N GLU A 164 -6.52 3.52 3.48
CA GLU A 164 -7.54 2.96 2.61
C GLU A 164 -7.93 4.03 1.60
N VAL A 165 -7.85 3.68 0.32
CA VAL A 165 -8.28 4.52 -0.79
C VAL A 165 -9.51 3.87 -1.41
N ASN A 166 -10.66 4.50 -1.21
CA ASN A 166 -11.91 4.13 -1.84
C ASN A 166 -12.09 4.99 -3.09
N SER A 167 -12.34 4.35 -4.23
CA SER A 167 -12.83 5.02 -5.43
C SER A 167 -13.90 4.17 -6.08
N HIS A 168 -15.14 4.44 -5.69
CA HIS A 168 -16.36 3.81 -6.18
C HIS A 168 -16.28 2.28 -6.28
N SER A 169 -15.85 1.74 -7.43
CA SER A 169 -15.77 0.30 -7.66
C SER A 169 -14.47 -0.37 -7.20
N VAL A 170 -13.48 0.40 -6.75
CA VAL A 170 -12.16 -0.06 -6.33
C VAL A 170 -11.84 0.42 -4.92
N ARG A 171 -11.30 -0.48 -4.10
CA ARG A 171 -10.70 -0.17 -2.81
C ARG A 171 -9.26 -0.65 -2.78
N ILE A 172 -8.36 0.18 -2.27
CA ILE A 172 -6.98 -0.18 -1.96
C ILE A 172 -6.76 -0.01 -0.47
N SER A 173 -6.58 -1.12 0.26
CA SER A 173 -6.18 -1.11 1.66
C SER A 173 -4.68 -1.43 1.73
N ALA A 174 -3.86 -0.55 2.29
CA ALA A 174 -2.41 -0.65 2.20
C ALA A 174 -1.68 -0.39 3.50
N HIS A 175 -0.61 -1.15 3.73
CA HIS A 175 0.40 -0.85 4.72
C HIS A 175 1.53 -0.07 4.04
N LEU A 176 1.73 1.17 4.48
CA LEU A 176 2.77 2.05 3.96
C LEU A 176 4.13 1.73 4.63
N PRO A 177 5.24 1.95 3.93
CA PRO A 177 6.58 1.88 4.51
C PRO A 177 6.71 2.66 5.81
N ARG A 178 7.53 2.13 6.71
CA ARG A 178 7.92 2.70 8.00
C ARG A 178 9.40 2.49 8.26
N ILE A 179 9.92 3.19 9.27
CA ILE A 179 11.34 3.12 9.63
C ILE A 179 11.76 1.71 10.04
N ARG A 180 10.95 1.01 10.83
CA ARG A 180 11.23 -0.38 11.25
C ARG A 180 10.80 -1.43 10.22
N GLU A 181 9.99 -1.05 9.23
CA GLU A 181 9.41 -1.91 8.20
C GLU A 181 9.42 -1.16 6.87
N ARG A 182 10.54 -1.23 6.16
CA ARG A 182 10.78 -0.41 4.95
C ARG A 182 9.93 -0.83 3.76
N GLU A 183 9.43 -2.05 3.78
CA GLU A 183 8.57 -2.62 2.75
C GLU A 183 7.10 -2.45 3.14
N GLY A 184 6.30 -1.95 2.21
CA GLY A 184 4.85 -1.88 2.33
C GLY A 184 4.16 -2.90 1.43
N ASN A 185 2.87 -3.09 1.60
CA ASN A 185 2.04 -3.93 0.74
C ASN A 185 0.66 -3.30 0.56
N CYS A 186 -0.10 -3.77 -0.42
CA CYS A 186 -1.48 -3.36 -0.59
C CYS A 186 -2.37 -4.50 -1.05
N LEU A 187 -3.65 -4.38 -0.71
CA LEU A 187 -4.74 -5.26 -1.11
C LEU A 187 -5.71 -4.45 -1.97
N PHE A 188 -5.97 -4.92 -3.17
CA PHE A 188 -7.05 -4.44 -4.02
C PHE A 188 -8.30 -5.29 -3.77
N THR A 189 -9.42 -4.59 -3.58
CA THR A 189 -10.76 -5.17 -3.57
C THR A 189 -11.61 -4.47 -4.64
N PHE A 190 -12.37 -5.25 -5.38
CA PHE A 190 -13.29 -4.77 -6.41
C PHE A 190 -14.72 -5.15 -6.02
N ASN A 191 -15.67 -4.29 -6.36
CA ASN A 191 -17.10 -4.63 -6.27
C ASN A 191 -17.71 -5.02 -7.63
N SER A 192 -16.90 -4.95 -8.71
CA SER A 192 -17.25 -5.45 -10.04
C SER A 192 -17.74 -6.89 -9.95
N PHE A 193 -18.89 -7.19 -10.55
CA PHE A 193 -19.57 -8.49 -10.43
C PHE A 193 -18.63 -9.69 -10.65
N TYR A 194 -17.78 -9.63 -11.67
CA TYR A 194 -16.84 -10.69 -12.04
C TYR A 194 -15.66 -10.85 -11.08
N LEU A 195 -15.38 -9.84 -10.25
CA LEU A 195 -14.24 -9.77 -9.35
C LEU A 195 -14.65 -9.77 -7.87
N ARG A 196 -15.95 -9.90 -7.58
CA ARG A 196 -16.43 -10.02 -6.21
C ARG A 196 -15.74 -11.21 -5.54
N GLN A 197 -15.16 -10.98 -4.35
CA GLN A 197 -14.34 -11.92 -3.56
C GLN A 197 -12.89 -12.12 -4.01
N VAL A 198 -12.45 -11.54 -5.13
CA VAL A 198 -11.04 -11.61 -5.53
C VAL A 198 -10.25 -10.57 -4.73
N ASN A 199 -9.27 -11.05 -3.98
CA ASN A 199 -8.31 -10.23 -3.24
C ASN A 199 -6.97 -10.28 -3.96
N ILE A 200 -6.55 -9.14 -4.52
CA ILE A 200 -5.26 -9.05 -5.22
C ILE A 200 -4.29 -8.32 -4.31
N ILE A 201 -3.26 -9.02 -3.85
CA ILE A 201 -2.24 -8.46 -2.96
C ILE A 201 -1.00 -8.15 -3.79
N LEU A 202 -0.44 -6.95 -3.61
CA LEU A 202 0.86 -6.59 -4.16
C LEU A 202 1.89 -6.40 -3.04
N THR A 203 3.06 -6.97 -3.26
CA THR A 203 4.26 -6.76 -2.45
C THR A 203 4.90 -5.39 -2.74
N HIS A 204 5.86 -4.99 -1.91
CA HIS A 204 6.63 -3.76 -2.09
C HIS A 204 7.22 -3.63 -3.51
N GLU A 205 7.90 -4.69 -3.97
CA GLU A 205 8.51 -4.70 -5.31
C GLU A 205 7.45 -4.55 -6.41
N GLU A 206 6.33 -5.28 -6.31
CA GLU A 206 5.27 -5.24 -7.32
C GLU A 206 4.59 -3.87 -7.40
N ILE A 207 4.36 -3.23 -6.24
CA ILE A 207 3.84 -1.87 -6.16
C ILE A 207 4.73 -0.91 -6.95
N LEU A 208 6.04 -0.91 -6.67
CA LEU A 208 6.98 0.02 -7.28
C LEU A 208 7.21 -0.28 -8.77
N ARG A 209 7.28 -1.56 -9.17
CA ARG A 209 7.52 -1.94 -10.57
C ARG A 209 6.30 -1.78 -11.46
N THR A 210 5.10 -1.99 -10.91
CA THR A 210 3.86 -2.04 -11.69
C THR A 210 3.10 -0.72 -11.61
N LEU A 211 2.86 -0.21 -10.40
CA LEU A 211 1.92 0.90 -10.19
C LEU A 211 2.55 2.28 -10.40
N TYR A 212 3.85 2.43 -10.11
CA TYR A 212 4.56 3.70 -10.33
C TYR A 212 4.72 4.03 -11.82
N LYS A 213 4.89 3.00 -12.68
CA LYS A 213 5.03 3.20 -14.13
C LYS A 213 3.74 3.79 -14.70
N GLY A 214 3.84 4.97 -15.31
CA GLY A 214 2.67 5.69 -15.82
C GLY A 214 1.81 6.35 -14.74
N HIS A 215 2.30 6.47 -13.50
CA HIS A 215 1.63 7.23 -12.45
C HIS A 215 1.34 8.68 -12.90
N LYS A 216 0.12 9.18 -12.59
CA LYS A 216 -0.42 10.48 -13.03
C LYS A 216 -0.49 10.70 -14.54
N THR A 217 -0.28 9.69 -15.37
CA THR A 217 -0.46 9.83 -16.81
C THR A 217 -1.93 9.63 -17.20
N PRO A 218 -2.46 10.44 -18.12
CA PRO A 218 -3.80 10.24 -18.67
C PRO A 218 -4.01 8.84 -19.24
N PHE A 219 -5.18 8.25 -18.99
CA PHE A 219 -5.54 6.91 -19.46
C PHE A 219 -5.31 6.72 -20.96
N HIS A 220 -5.67 7.72 -21.78
CA HIS A 220 -5.66 7.61 -23.24
C HIS A 220 -4.25 7.40 -23.84
N LEU A 221 -3.19 7.75 -23.10
CA LEU A 221 -1.79 7.66 -23.55
C LEU A 221 -1.19 6.26 -23.45
N SER A 222 -1.81 5.34 -22.72
CA SER A 222 -1.36 3.93 -22.61
C SER A 222 0.04 3.77 -22.00
N LEU A 223 0.43 4.68 -21.11
CA LEU A 223 1.71 4.64 -20.39
C LEU A 223 1.66 3.81 -19.09
N ARG A 224 0.47 3.31 -18.72
CA ARG A 224 0.22 2.47 -17.53
C ARG A 224 0.31 0.99 -17.92
N PRO A 225 1.37 0.27 -17.54
CA PRO A 225 1.64 -1.08 -18.06
C PRO A 225 0.64 -2.14 -17.58
N TYR A 226 -0.04 -1.89 -16.46
CA TYR A 226 -1.10 -2.76 -15.93
C TYR A 226 -2.42 -2.66 -16.71
N ILE A 227 -2.50 -1.82 -17.74
CA ILE A 227 -3.69 -1.66 -18.59
C ILE A 227 -3.32 -1.99 -20.04
N ILE A 228 -3.89 -3.06 -20.56
CA ILE A 228 -3.69 -3.53 -21.92
C ILE A 228 -4.87 -3.07 -22.79
N LYS A 229 -4.56 -2.24 -23.80
CA LYS A 229 -5.53 -1.85 -24.82
C LYS A 229 -5.39 -2.73 -26.05
N ASN A 230 -6.40 -3.56 -26.31
CA ASN A 230 -6.53 -4.25 -27.60
C ASN A 230 -7.61 -3.57 -28.47
N LYS A 231 -7.65 -3.87 -29.78
CA LYS A 231 -8.62 -3.25 -30.70
C LYS A 231 -10.08 -3.56 -30.30
N LEU A 232 -10.32 -4.75 -29.76
CA LEU A 232 -11.65 -5.19 -29.29
C LEU A 232 -12.11 -4.37 -28.08
N ALA A 233 -11.18 -4.06 -27.17
CA ALA A 233 -11.38 -3.34 -25.93
C ALA A 233 -11.96 -1.93 -26.15
N ARG A 234 -11.46 -1.22 -27.17
CA ARG A 234 -11.98 0.12 -27.52
C ARG A 234 -13.40 0.07 -28.06
N LYS A 235 -13.78 -1.01 -28.76
CA LYS A 235 -15.12 -1.18 -29.34
C LYS A 235 -16.16 -1.54 -28.26
N LEU A 236 -15.76 -2.38 -27.31
CA LEU A 236 -16.62 -2.88 -26.23
C LEU A 236 -16.56 -2.03 -24.95
N LYS A 237 -15.67 -1.02 -24.90
CA LYS A 237 -15.35 -0.21 -23.70
C LYS A 237 -14.90 -1.06 -22.50
N THR A 238 -14.35 -2.24 -22.74
CA THR A 238 -13.81 -3.16 -21.73
C THR A 238 -12.31 -3.30 -21.91
N TYR A 239 -11.52 -3.13 -20.87
CA TYR A 239 -10.06 -3.12 -20.93
C TYR A 239 -9.47 -4.23 -20.07
N THR A 240 -8.43 -4.87 -20.59
CA THR A 240 -7.72 -5.92 -19.86
C THR A 240 -6.76 -5.28 -18.87
N VAL A 241 -6.86 -5.67 -17.60
CA VAL A 241 -6.02 -5.22 -16.50
C VAL A 241 -5.17 -6.38 -16.01
N THR A 242 -3.92 -6.10 -15.66
CA THR A 242 -2.99 -7.08 -15.08
C THR A 242 -2.41 -6.55 -13.78
N LEU A 243 -2.75 -7.18 -12.66
CA LEU A 243 -2.30 -6.81 -11.31
C LEU A 243 -2.02 -8.08 -10.49
N GLY A 244 -0.86 -8.17 -9.85
CA GLY A 244 -0.52 -9.26 -8.92
C GLY A 244 -0.55 -10.65 -9.57
N GLY A 245 -0.19 -10.73 -10.85
CA GLY A 245 -0.30 -11.95 -11.66
C GLY A 245 -1.73 -12.31 -12.10
N CYS A 246 -2.75 -11.59 -11.64
CA CYS A 246 -4.12 -11.75 -12.11
C CYS A 246 -4.36 -10.95 -13.39
N VAL A 247 -5.11 -11.54 -14.33
CA VAL A 247 -5.55 -10.89 -15.56
C VAL A 247 -7.08 -10.91 -15.59
N PHE A 248 -7.69 -9.75 -15.76
CA PHE A 248 -9.14 -9.59 -15.78
C PHE A 248 -9.55 -8.41 -16.65
N ASN A 249 -10.85 -8.25 -16.88
CA ASN A 249 -11.38 -7.13 -17.66
C ASN A 249 -12.18 -6.19 -16.77
N LEU A 250 -12.05 -4.89 -17.01
CA LEU A 250 -12.82 -3.82 -16.38
C LEU A 250 -13.47 -2.93 -17.45
N GLU A 251 -14.63 -2.38 -17.15
CA GLU A 251 -15.24 -1.34 -17.98
C GLU A 251 -14.49 -0.01 -17.87
N LEU A 252 -14.67 0.89 -18.85
CA LEU A 252 -13.97 2.19 -18.86
C LEU A 252 -14.10 2.97 -17.54
N GLU A 253 -15.29 2.95 -16.95
CA GLU A 253 -15.57 3.65 -15.69
C GLU A 253 -14.81 3.03 -14.52
N GLU A 254 -14.83 1.70 -14.40
CA GLU A 254 -14.07 0.96 -13.39
C GLU A 254 -12.55 1.14 -13.56
N VAL A 255 -12.07 1.24 -14.80
CA VAL A 255 -10.66 1.56 -15.08
C VAL A 255 -10.31 2.96 -14.60
N ASN A 256 -11.19 3.94 -14.77
CA ASN A 256 -10.96 5.29 -14.26
C ASN A 256 -10.94 5.32 -12.72
N HIS A 257 -11.84 4.58 -12.06
CA HIS A 257 -11.81 4.38 -10.61
C HIS A 257 -10.50 3.74 -10.14
N LEU A 258 -10.03 2.69 -10.83
CA LEU A 258 -8.75 2.03 -10.56
C LEU A 258 -7.57 3.00 -10.69
N ILE A 259 -7.51 3.77 -11.77
CA ILE A 259 -6.45 4.76 -12.02
C ILE A 259 -6.43 5.81 -10.90
N LYS A 260 -7.59 6.35 -10.55
CA LYS A 260 -7.73 7.36 -9.49
C LYS A 260 -7.27 6.81 -8.14
N ALA A 261 -7.71 5.60 -7.79
CA ALA A 261 -7.30 4.95 -6.54
C ALA A 261 -5.78 4.71 -6.49
N ILE A 262 -5.19 4.20 -7.58
CA ILE A 262 -3.74 3.95 -7.68
C ILE A 262 -2.95 5.25 -7.57
N ASP A 263 -3.38 6.34 -8.23
CA ASP A 263 -2.65 7.60 -8.17
C ASP A 263 -2.63 8.18 -6.74
N ILE A 264 -3.77 8.20 -6.05
CA ILE A 264 -3.86 8.64 -4.65
C ILE A 264 -3.01 7.75 -3.72
N PHE A 265 -3.07 6.43 -3.94
CA PHE A 265 -2.29 5.46 -3.19
C PHE A 265 -0.78 5.69 -3.38
N MET A 266 -0.32 5.81 -4.62
CA MET A 266 1.10 5.98 -4.95
C MET A 266 1.68 7.28 -4.40
N GLU A 267 0.91 8.38 -4.41
CA GLU A 267 1.32 9.63 -3.76
C GLU A 267 1.63 9.42 -2.28
N SER A 268 0.71 8.75 -1.56
CA SER A 268 0.87 8.47 -0.14
C SER A 268 2.02 7.50 0.14
N TYR A 269 2.26 6.54 -0.77
CA TYR A 269 3.36 5.59 -0.67
C TYR A 269 4.73 6.25 -0.85
N ILE A 270 4.86 7.11 -1.86
CA ILE A 270 6.06 7.91 -2.13
C ILE A 270 6.35 8.84 -0.95
N GLU A 271 5.32 9.51 -0.42
CA GLU A 271 5.46 10.41 0.73
C GLU A 271 5.95 9.67 1.98
N ALA A 272 5.43 8.47 2.24
CA ALA A 272 5.90 7.63 3.34
C ALA A 272 7.39 7.26 3.19
N MET A 273 7.83 6.91 1.98
CA MET A 273 9.25 6.62 1.71
C MET A 273 10.13 7.87 1.89
N LYS A 274 9.72 9.01 1.34
CA LYS A 274 10.43 10.30 1.51
C LYS A 274 10.56 10.67 2.98
N LYS A 275 9.50 10.49 3.76
CA LYS A 275 9.53 10.76 5.20
C LYS A 275 10.59 9.92 5.91
N ILE A 276 10.70 8.64 5.59
CA ILE A 276 11.73 7.77 6.20
C ILE A 276 13.12 8.23 5.81
N GLU A 277 13.36 8.55 4.52
CA GLU A 277 14.69 9.00 4.11
C GLU A 277 15.09 10.29 4.81
N ASN A 278 14.16 11.24 4.95
CA ASN A 278 14.38 12.49 5.66
C ASN A 278 14.67 12.27 7.15
N GLU A 279 13.92 11.38 7.82
CA GLU A 279 14.10 11.10 9.25
C GLU A 279 15.46 10.44 9.54
N LEU A 280 15.95 9.62 8.61
CA LEU A 280 17.27 8.98 8.72
C LEU A 280 18.41 9.83 8.13
N GLU A 281 18.10 11.00 7.56
CA GLU A 281 18.99 11.84 6.72
C GLU A 281 19.76 11.00 5.69
N SER A 282 19.03 10.15 4.97
CA SER A 282 19.58 9.12 4.09
C SER A 282 19.34 9.36 2.60
N ASN A 283 18.82 10.54 2.23
CA ASN A 283 18.48 10.92 0.86
C ASN A 283 19.65 10.78 -0.11
N HIS A 284 20.88 11.05 0.34
CA HIS A 284 22.09 10.94 -0.48
C HIS A 284 22.66 9.53 -0.53
N PHE A 285 22.08 8.55 0.18
CA PHE A 285 22.66 7.22 0.29
C PHE A 285 21.75 6.16 -0.33
N TYR A 286 22.36 5.21 -1.04
CA TYR A 286 21.63 4.05 -1.54
C TYR A 286 21.50 3.01 -0.43
N PRO A 287 20.29 2.47 -0.18
CA PRO A 287 20.13 1.36 0.72
C PRO A 287 20.74 0.08 0.11
N LEU A 288 21.04 -0.89 0.96
CA LEU A 288 21.42 -2.23 0.55
C LEU A 288 20.16 -2.99 0.14
N LEU A 289 20.08 -3.45 -1.11
CA LEU A 289 18.86 -4.11 -1.62
C LEU A 289 18.50 -5.43 -0.90
N SER A 290 19.42 -6.01 -0.12
CA SER A 290 19.10 -7.17 0.74
C SER A 290 18.52 -6.76 2.10
N ASN A 291 18.66 -5.49 2.50
CA ASN A 291 18.09 -4.94 3.72
C ASN A 291 17.98 -3.40 3.59
N LEU A 292 16.77 -2.92 3.31
CA LEU A 292 16.48 -1.50 3.05
C LEU A 292 16.68 -0.58 4.27
N ASN A 293 17.00 -1.14 5.45
CA ASN A 293 17.39 -0.36 6.63
C ASN A 293 18.87 0.05 6.64
N ASN A 294 19.67 -0.56 5.77
CA ASN A 294 21.12 -0.42 5.81
C ASN A 294 21.60 0.40 4.60
N TYR A 295 22.45 1.39 4.81
CA TYR A 295 22.81 2.37 3.76
C TYR A 295 24.30 2.37 3.47
N LYS A 296 24.65 2.31 2.18
CA LYS A 296 26.03 2.43 1.71
C LYS A 296 26.46 3.90 1.87
N LEU A 297 27.39 4.17 2.77
CA LEU A 297 27.87 5.54 3.02
C LEU A 297 29.02 5.91 2.09
N LEU A 298 30.08 5.09 2.10
CA LEU A 298 31.30 5.35 1.34
C LEU A 298 32.05 4.05 1.05
N CYS A 299 32.71 3.99 -0.10
CA CYS A 299 33.60 2.90 -0.49
C CYS A 299 35.04 3.33 -0.21
N ILE A 300 35.81 2.51 0.52
CA ILE A 300 37.23 2.77 0.82
C ILE A 300 38.11 1.60 0.42
N PRO A 301 39.40 1.83 0.20
CA PRO A 301 40.38 0.76 0.05
C PRO A 301 40.40 -0.20 1.25
N THR A 302 40.57 -1.49 0.99
CA THR A 302 40.58 -2.52 2.04
C THR A 302 41.68 -2.28 3.08
N ASN A 303 42.86 -1.81 2.66
CA ASN A 303 43.96 -1.47 3.56
C ASN A 303 43.63 -0.32 4.54
N LEU A 304 42.84 0.67 4.11
CA LEU A 304 42.37 1.74 4.98
C LEU A 304 41.37 1.19 6.00
N TYR A 305 40.48 0.30 5.59
CA TYR A 305 39.55 -0.36 6.51
C TYR A 305 40.29 -1.18 7.58
N GLU A 306 41.34 -1.91 7.21
CA GLU A 306 42.19 -2.63 8.17
C GLU A 306 42.84 -1.69 9.19
N LYS A 307 43.38 -0.55 8.76
CA LYS A 307 43.90 0.48 9.68
C LYS A 307 42.83 1.00 10.63
N ILE A 308 41.60 1.20 10.14
CA ILE A 308 40.45 1.61 10.98
C ILE A 308 40.18 0.55 12.05
N LEU A 309 40.15 -0.74 11.69
CA LEU A 309 39.94 -1.81 12.66
C LEU A 309 41.06 -1.90 13.72
N LEU A 310 42.33 -1.70 13.32
CA LEU A 310 43.45 -1.63 14.25
C LEU A 310 43.33 -0.42 15.19
N PHE A 311 42.92 0.74 14.65
CA PHE A 311 42.67 1.94 15.44
C PHE A 311 41.58 1.72 16.48
N ILE A 312 40.47 1.09 16.07
CA ILE A 312 39.33 0.75 16.94
C ILE A 312 39.76 -0.15 18.10
N ARG A 313 40.53 -1.21 17.82
CA ARG A 313 41.02 -2.14 18.86
C ARG A 313 41.90 -1.43 19.90
N LYS A 314 42.72 -0.47 19.45
CA LYS A 314 43.57 0.33 20.35
C LYS A 314 42.76 1.30 21.21
N HIS A 315 41.63 1.79 20.70
CA HIS A 315 40.80 2.78 21.37
C HIS A 315 39.46 2.18 21.80
N ASP A 316 39.50 0.99 22.38
CA ASP A 316 38.32 0.35 22.96
C ASP A 316 37.81 1.16 24.17
N TYR A 317 36.49 1.32 24.27
CA TYR A 317 35.87 2.15 25.30
C TYR A 317 36.16 1.62 26.71
N ALA A 318 36.36 0.32 26.92
CA ALA A 318 36.65 -0.20 28.25
C ALA A 318 38.12 0.03 28.68
N HIS A 319 39.01 0.44 27.78
CA HIS A 319 40.47 0.38 28.00
C HIS A 319 41.19 1.75 27.99
N GLY A 320 40.45 2.86 28.00
CA GLY A 320 41.06 4.19 28.15
C GLY A 320 40.04 5.32 28.19
N ASP A 321 40.51 6.57 28.29
CA ASP A 321 39.72 7.78 28.58
C ASP A 321 39.86 8.90 27.53
N SER A 322 40.82 8.79 26.60
CA SER A 322 40.92 9.71 25.46
C SER A 322 39.59 9.84 24.68
N ASN A 323 39.43 10.96 23.96
CA ASN A 323 38.25 11.23 23.11
C ASN A 323 37.97 10.16 22.04
N TRP A 324 38.93 9.28 21.74
CA TRP A 324 38.77 8.18 20.79
C TRP A 324 38.42 6.84 21.45
N HIS A 325 38.49 6.72 22.78
CA HIS A 325 38.06 5.52 23.53
C HIS A 325 36.52 5.44 23.60
N ILE A 326 35.90 5.41 22.42
CA ILE A 326 34.47 5.39 22.19
C ILE A 326 34.04 4.15 21.42
N PHE A 327 34.96 3.23 21.09
CA PHE A 327 34.63 2.07 20.28
C PHE A 327 34.38 0.83 21.10
N ASP A 328 33.35 0.07 20.78
CA ASP A 328 33.27 -1.33 21.20
C ASP A 328 34.06 -2.18 20.19
N ALA A 329 35.25 -2.64 20.59
CA ALA A 329 36.13 -3.40 19.72
C ALA A 329 35.75 -4.89 19.58
N GLN A 330 34.67 -5.35 20.22
CA GLN A 330 34.21 -6.73 20.08
C GLN A 330 33.61 -6.97 18.68
N GLY A 331 33.99 -8.06 18.02
CA GLY A 331 33.41 -8.45 16.74
C GLY A 331 33.97 -7.71 15.51
N GLN A 332 33.16 -7.66 14.45
CA GLN A 332 33.57 -7.21 13.12
C GLN A 332 32.74 -5.99 12.70
N GLY A 333 33.29 -4.79 12.84
CA GLY A 333 32.63 -3.53 12.48
C GLY A 333 33.11 -2.34 13.29
N ILE A 334 32.57 -1.16 12.97
CA ILE A 334 32.75 0.08 13.73
C ILE A 334 31.51 0.29 14.58
N LYS A 335 31.66 0.17 15.89
CA LYS A 335 30.59 0.37 16.87
C LYS A 335 30.95 1.52 17.78
N VAL A 336 30.19 2.61 17.71
CA VAL A 336 30.43 3.80 18.52
C VAL A 336 29.54 3.74 19.76
N TYR A 337 30.15 3.79 20.93
CA TYR A 337 29.54 3.73 22.25
C TYR A 337 29.77 5.04 23.00
N ASP A 338 28.69 5.60 23.54
CA ASP A 338 28.73 6.78 24.39
C ASP A 338 28.68 6.35 25.85
N LYS A 339 29.84 6.41 26.52
CA LYS A 339 29.99 6.04 27.94
C LYS A 339 29.12 6.88 28.87
N ASN A 340 28.96 8.17 28.56
CA ASN A 340 28.24 9.10 29.43
C ASN A 340 26.75 8.76 29.47
N LYS A 341 26.21 8.24 28.36
CA LYS A 341 24.80 7.86 28.26
C LYS A 341 24.55 6.36 28.35
N GLY A 342 25.60 5.54 28.39
CA GLY A 342 25.49 4.09 28.45
C GLY A 342 24.82 3.47 27.21
N LYS A 343 24.97 4.09 26.03
CA LYS A 343 24.22 3.72 24.82
C LYS A 343 25.10 3.76 23.57
N TYR A 344 24.79 2.89 22.62
CA TYR A 344 25.39 2.94 21.29
C TYR A 344 24.83 4.10 20.45
N ARG A 345 25.69 4.65 19.60
CA ARG A 345 25.41 5.79 18.72
C ARG A 345 25.37 5.42 17.25
N CYS A 346 26.16 4.44 16.84
CA CYS A 346 26.36 4.12 15.44
C CYS A 346 26.92 2.71 15.28
N PHE A 347 26.41 1.98 14.28
CA PHE A 347 26.93 0.70 13.82
C PHE A 347 27.26 0.80 12.34
N ILE A 348 28.47 0.37 11.97
CA ILE A 348 28.93 0.34 10.59
C ILE A 348 29.63 -0.98 10.36
N TYR A 349 29.30 -1.65 9.26
CA TYR A 349 29.99 -2.86 8.84
C TYR A 349 30.46 -2.73 7.39
N ALA A 350 31.46 -3.54 7.03
CA ALA A 350 31.97 -3.57 5.67
C ALA A 350 31.25 -4.61 4.82
N VAL A 351 30.97 -4.26 3.56
CA VAL A 351 30.46 -5.19 2.53
C VAL A 351 31.37 -5.08 1.30
N THR A 352 31.69 -6.21 0.68
CA THR A 352 32.49 -6.25 -0.55
C THR A 352 31.77 -5.53 -1.70
N SER A 353 32.55 -4.86 -2.56
CA SER A 353 32.02 -4.14 -3.73
C SER A 353 31.31 -5.05 -4.75
N ASN A 354 31.69 -6.33 -4.83
CA ASN A 354 30.96 -7.34 -5.59
C ASN A 354 29.83 -7.94 -4.73
N ASN A 355 28.60 -7.69 -5.17
CA ASN A 355 27.36 -8.04 -4.47
C ASN A 355 27.26 -9.53 -4.11
N ASN A 356 26.62 -9.75 -2.95
CA ASN A 356 26.16 -11.02 -2.36
C ASN A 356 27.19 -11.83 -1.56
N ARG A 357 27.02 -11.72 -0.24
CA ARG A 357 27.49 -12.59 0.86
C ARG A 357 28.72 -12.07 1.60
N HIS A 358 28.70 -12.34 2.90
CA HIS A 358 29.75 -12.16 3.89
C HIS A 358 31.00 -12.99 3.56
N VAL A 359 31.69 -12.67 2.45
CA VAL A 359 32.94 -13.33 2.08
C VAL A 359 34.08 -12.39 2.48
N TRP A 360 34.69 -12.71 3.62
CA TRP A 360 35.78 -11.93 4.22
C TRP A 360 37.15 -12.13 3.56
N TYR A 361 37.22 -12.95 2.52
CA TYR A 361 38.48 -13.27 1.83
C TYR A 361 38.23 -13.53 0.34
N SER A 362 38.06 -12.46 -0.43
CA SER A 362 38.26 -12.51 -1.88
C SER A 362 38.68 -11.13 -2.35
N SER A 363 39.99 -10.96 -2.57
CA SER A 363 40.67 -10.12 -3.58
C SER A 363 40.04 -8.79 -4.06
N ASN A 364 39.17 -8.12 -3.29
CA ASN A 364 38.61 -6.84 -3.65
C ASN A 364 39.45 -5.73 -3.03
N ASP A 365 39.94 -4.82 -3.89
CA ASP A 365 40.74 -3.67 -3.48
C ASP A 365 39.97 -2.65 -2.63
N SER A 366 38.64 -2.79 -2.53
CA SER A 366 37.76 -1.87 -1.81
C SER A 366 36.55 -2.51 -1.15
N VAL A 367 36.05 -1.85 -0.10
CA VAL A 367 34.87 -2.23 0.69
C VAL A 367 33.94 -1.05 0.89
N TRP A 368 32.63 -1.31 0.86
CA TRP A 368 31.61 -0.36 1.26
C TRP A 368 31.44 -0.35 2.77
N LEU A 369 31.51 0.83 3.39
CA LEU A 369 31.05 1.05 4.75
C LEU A 369 29.54 1.28 4.74
N VAL A 370 28.83 0.38 5.41
CA VAL A 370 27.38 0.35 5.46
C VAL A 370 26.90 0.69 6.87
N TRP A 371 26.06 1.72 6.97
CA TRP A 371 25.42 2.13 8.22
C TRP A 371 24.20 1.25 8.51
N ASP A 372 24.12 0.72 9.73
CA ASP A 372 23.03 -0.16 10.19
C ASP A 372 22.10 0.56 11.16
N TYR A 373 20.83 0.66 10.79
CA TYR A 373 19.80 1.26 11.63
C TYR A 373 19.18 0.26 12.64
N MET A 374 19.06 -1.03 12.28
CA MET A 374 18.22 -1.99 13.01
C MET A 374 18.89 -2.63 14.22
N THR A 375 20.21 -2.55 14.35
CA THR A 375 20.92 -3.14 15.49
C THR A 375 20.69 -2.43 16.84
N ILE A 376 19.96 -1.31 16.91
CA ILE A 376 19.72 -0.60 18.18
C ILE A 376 18.29 -0.07 18.30
N GLU A 377 17.68 -0.25 19.48
CA GLU A 377 16.58 0.59 19.93
C GLU A 377 17.11 1.87 20.59
N GLY A 378 16.86 3.03 20.00
CA GLY A 378 17.15 4.30 20.67
C GLY A 378 16.93 5.54 19.81
N GLU A 379 16.20 6.53 20.34
CA GLU A 379 15.91 7.83 19.72
C GLU A 379 17.15 8.73 19.50
N GLU A 380 18.35 8.27 19.90
CA GLU A 380 19.58 9.07 19.87
C GLU A 380 20.70 8.48 19.00
N LEU A 381 20.33 7.64 18.03
CA LEU A 381 21.21 7.14 16.96
C LEU A 381 21.73 8.30 16.09
N TRP A 382 22.95 8.18 15.59
CA TRP A 382 23.44 9.09 14.55
C TRP A 382 22.74 8.76 13.23
N SER A 383 22.27 9.79 12.52
CA SER A 383 21.74 9.68 11.17
C SER A 383 22.80 9.17 10.18
N ALA A 384 22.36 8.74 9.00
CA ALA A 384 23.27 8.32 7.94
C ALA A 384 24.22 9.47 7.54
N GLN A 385 23.68 10.67 7.34
CA GLN A 385 24.46 11.87 7.01
C GLN A 385 25.45 12.26 8.11
N LYS A 386 25.03 12.24 9.38
CA LYS A 386 25.92 12.54 10.51
C LYS A 386 27.06 11.53 10.60
N THR A 387 26.75 10.25 10.42
CA THR A 387 27.74 9.17 10.42
C THR A 387 28.75 9.34 9.29
N TYR A 388 28.27 9.61 8.08
CA TYR A 388 29.11 9.89 6.93
C TYR A 388 30.07 11.07 7.17
N LYS A 389 29.55 12.21 7.66
CA LYS A 389 30.39 13.38 8.00
C LYS A 389 31.44 13.02 9.05
N TRP A 390 31.05 12.31 10.10
CA TRP A 390 31.98 11.89 11.13
C TRP A 390 33.09 10.97 10.58
N LEU A 391 32.77 10.04 9.68
CA LEU A 391 33.76 9.18 9.02
C LEU A 391 34.78 10.00 8.21
N VAL A 392 34.30 10.89 7.34
CA VAL A 392 35.12 11.62 6.37
C VAL A 392 35.92 12.75 7.03
N GLU A 393 35.30 13.49 7.96
CA GLU A 393 35.89 14.68 8.57
C GLU A 393 36.70 14.37 9.83
N ASN A 394 36.43 13.25 10.52
CA ASN A 394 37.03 12.94 11.82
C ASN A 394 37.79 11.61 11.82
N LEU A 395 37.11 10.47 11.62
CA LEU A 395 37.73 9.16 11.80
C LEU A 395 38.85 8.89 10.79
N ILE A 396 38.54 8.94 9.49
CA ILE A 396 39.49 8.60 8.42
C ILE A 396 40.75 9.48 8.50
N PRO A 397 40.66 10.82 8.64
CA PRO A 397 41.85 11.67 8.77
C PRO A 397 42.74 11.30 9.96
N VAL A 398 42.15 11.01 11.12
CA VAL A 398 42.92 10.66 12.33
C VAL A 398 43.56 9.29 12.20
N VAL A 399 42.86 8.31 11.62
CA VAL A 399 43.43 6.98 11.35
C VAL A 399 44.60 7.10 10.37
N GLU A 400 44.43 7.80 9.25
CA GLU A 400 45.51 8.02 8.30
C GLU A 400 46.71 8.71 8.95
N PHE A 401 46.50 9.74 9.78
CA PHE A 401 47.58 10.37 10.54
C PHE A 401 48.29 9.42 11.51
N ALA A 402 47.53 8.59 12.24
CA ALA A 402 48.08 7.65 13.23
C ALA A 402 48.96 6.55 12.61
N PHE A 403 48.71 6.20 11.34
CA PHE A 403 49.43 5.16 10.60
C PHE A 403 50.35 5.72 9.50
N LYS A 404 50.59 7.05 9.45
CA LYS A 404 51.60 7.64 8.56
C LYS A 404 53.00 7.16 8.98
N PRO A 405 53.84 6.67 8.04
CA PRO A 405 55.21 6.28 8.37
C PRO A 405 55.98 7.50 8.87
N LYS A 406 56.63 7.38 10.03
CA LYS A 406 57.52 8.41 10.59
C LYS A 406 58.74 8.58 9.67
N ARG A 407 58.66 9.44 8.65
CA ARG A 407 59.84 9.96 7.97
C ARG A 407 60.43 11.08 8.81
N ASN A 408 61.76 11.05 8.97
CA ASN A 408 62.54 12.00 9.76
C ASN A 408 62.05 13.44 9.59
N ALA A 409 61.72 14.06 10.72
CA ALA A 409 61.27 15.43 10.82
C ALA A 409 62.38 16.37 10.34
N LEU A 410 62.16 17.09 9.24
CA LEU A 410 62.86 18.35 8.95
C LEU A 410 62.14 19.26 7.93
N PHE A 411 61.10 18.78 7.23
CA PHE A 411 60.23 19.65 6.43
C PHE A 411 58.78 19.14 6.43
N ASN A 412 57.98 19.54 7.43
CA ASN A 412 56.53 19.29 7.43
C ASN A 412 55.78 20.60 7.73
N SER A 413 55.77 21.49 6.75
CA SER A 413 54.74 22.53 6.60
C SER A 413 54.14 22.46 5.20
N ARG A 414 53.61 21.29 4.85
CA ARG A 414 52.58 21.19 3.80
C ARG A 414 51.43 20.39 4.37
N LYS A 415 50.27 21.03 4.44
CA LYS A 415 48.98 20.35 4.44
C LYS A 415 48.93 19.53 3.16
N ASP A 416 49.49 18.32 3.21
CA ASP A 416 49.24 17.33 2.19
C ASP A 416 47.76 16.94 2.37
N ASN A 417 46.91 17.68 1.65
CA ASN A 417 45.62 17.21 1.22
C ASN A 417 45.90 15.91 0.45
N ILE A 418 45.96 14.80 1.18
CA ILE A 418 45.83 13.47 0.60
C ILE A 418 44.64 13.58 -0.35
N LYS A 419 44.85 13.14 -1.59
CA LYS A 419 43.84 13.03 -2.65
C LYS A 419 42.73 12.06 -2.20
N MET A 420 41.98 12.45 -1.17
CA MET A 420 40.91 11.67 -0.54
C MET A 420 39.81 11.40 -1.58
N ASN A 421 39.67 12.30 -2.55
CA ASN A 421 38.75 12.22 -3.68
C ASN A 421 39.12 11.12 -4.70
N GLU A 422 40.33 10.58 -4.70
CA GLU A 422 40.72 9.51 -5.65
C GLU A 422 40.34 8.10 -5.17
N PHE A 423 40.01 7.92 -3.87
CA PHE A 423 39.79 6.61 -3.27
C PHE A 423 38.46 6.45 -2.53
N ILE A 424 37.73 7.55 -2.28
CA ILE A 424 36.42 7.52 -1.63
C ILE A 424 35.35 7.68 -2.70
N TYR A 425 34.69 6.58 -3.08
CA TYR A 425 33.44 6.67 -3.82
C TYR A 425 32.31 6.89 -2.82
N THR A 426 31.67 8.05 -2.91
CA THR A 426 30.51 8.39 -2.10
C THR A 426 29.28 8.04 -2.92
N SER A 427 28.26 7.45 -2.29
CA SER A 427 27.01 7.17 -3.02
C SER A 427 26.13 8.42 -3.17
N THR A 428 26.69 9.62 -2.96
CA THR A 428 26.01 10.87 -2.58
C THR A 428 25.10 11.47 -3.64
N ASP A 429 25.14 10.95 -4.86
CA ASP A 429 24.51 11.57 -6.03
C ASP A 429 23.10 11.05 -6.30
N LYS A 430 22.51 10.34 -5.34
CA LYS A 430 21.14 9.83 -5.44
C LYS A 430 20.11 10.98 -5.56
N TYR A 431 20.35 12.10 -4.88
CA TYR A 431 19.40 13.20 -4.74
C TYR A 431 20.04 14.57 -4.90
N TYR A 432 19.31 15.48 -5.55
CA TYR A 432 19.62 16.91 -5.59
C TYR A 432 18.69 17.70 -4.65
N ASP A 433 19.27 18.39 -3.67
CA ASP A 433 18.52 19.23 -2.73
C ASP A 433 18.35 20.65 -3.27
N ILE A 434 17.23 20.87 -3.97
CA ILE A 434 16.85 22.13 -4.63
C ILE A 434 16.73 23.35 -3.70
N ASN A 435 16.77 23.17 -2.38
CA ASN A 435 16.66 24.25 -1.40
C ASN A 435 18.01 24.72 -0.86
N LYS A 436 19.12 24.07 -1.24
CA LYS A 436 20.47 24.51 -0.90
C LYS A 436 21.02 25.49 -1.94
N THR A 437 22.05 26.24 -1.55
CA THR A 437 22.81 27.06 -2.49
C THR A 437 23.57 26.17 -3.46
N PHE A 438 23.50 26.49 -4.75
CA PHE A 438 24.15 25.74 -5.81
C PHE A 438 25.30 26.55 -6.39
N SER A 439 26.43 25.89 -6.59
CA SER A 439 27.47 26.42 -7.46
C SER A 439 27.11 26.19 -8.93
N ALA A 440 27.76 26.91 -9.83
CA ALA A 440 27.69 26.68 -11.27
C ALA A 440 27.97 25.22 -11.64
N SER A 441 28.99 24.61 -11.01
CA SER A 441 29.36 23.21 -11.22
C SER A 441 28.28 22.24 -10.75
N SER A 442 27.63 22.52 -9.61
CA SER A 442 26.50 21.71 -9.15
C SER A 442 25.30 21.80 -10.09
N LEU A 443 25.04 22.97 -10.69
CA LEU A 443 24.00 23.13 -11.72
C LEU A 443 24.30 22.28 -12.96
N LEU A 444 25.55 22.26 -13.43
CA LEU A 444 25.94 21.40 -14.55
C LEU A 444 25.67 19.92 -14.27
N ASN A 445 26.04 19.43 -13.09
CA ASN A 445 25.79 18.04 -12.72
C ASN A 445 24.29 17.70 -12.70
N ILE A 446 23.43 18.62 -12.25
CA ILE A 446 21.97 18.45 -12.32
C ILE A 446 21.51 18.33 -13.76
N ILE A 447 21.95 19.26 -14.62
CA ILE A 447 21.57 19.30 -16.03
C ILE A 447 22.01 18.01 -16.75
N GLU A 448 23.22 17.54 -16.49
CA GLU A 448 23.75 16.31 -17.05
C GLU A 448 22.94 15.08 -16.61
N SER A 449 22.61 14.97 -15.32
CA SER A 449 21.76 13.88 -14.81
C SER A 449 20.36 13.88 -15.42
N LEU A 450 19.76 15.07 -15.58
CA LEU A 450 18.47 15.20 -16.26
C LEU A 450 18.57 14.82 -17.74
N GLN A 451 19.63 15.25 -18.42
CA GLN A 451 19.90 14.87 -19.81
C GLN A 451 20.00 13.34 -19.96
N ILE A 452 20.80 12.68 -19.12
CA ILE A 452 20.97 11.22 -19.12
C ILE A 452 19.62 10.54 -18.90
N MET A 453 18.87 10.96 -17.88
CA MET A 453 17.54 10.41 -17.58
C MET A 453 16.60 10.48 -18.79
N TYR A 454 16.53 11.62 -19.48
CA TYR A 454 15.65 11.76 -20.65
C TYR A 454 16.17 11.04 -21.90
N SER A 455 17.48 10.85 -22.03
CA SER A 455 18.08 10.10 -23.14
C SER A 455 17.68 8.61 -23.13
N LEU A 456 17.40 8.07 -21.93
CA LEU A 456 16.98 6.68 -21.73
C LEU A 456 15.47 6.47 -21.94
N LYS A 457 14.69 7.55 -22.07
CA LYS A 457 13.23 7.49 -22.22
C LYS A 457 12.82 7.63 -23.68
N GLU A 458 11.97 6.72 -24.13
CA GLU A 458 11.36 6.84 -25.45
C GLU A 458 10.32 7.98 -25.45
N TYR A 459 9.38 7.94 -24.50
CA TYR A 459 8.30 8.91 -24.36
C TYR A 459 8.16 9.38 -22.91
N VAL A 460 7.80 10.66 -22.74
CA VAL A 460 7.64 11.32 -21.46
C VAL A 460 6.33 12.10 -21.46
N TYR A 461 5.50 11.87 -20.45
CA TYR A 461 4.36 12.73 -20.15
C TYR A 461 4.84 13.91 -19.31
N ILE A 462 4.51 15.12 -19.72
CA ILE A 462 4.92 16.34 -19.02
C ILE A 462 3.89 17.44 -19.24
N ASP A 463 3.58 18.19 -18.18
CA ASP A 463 2.73 19.36 -18.30
C ASP A 463 3.39 20.42 -19.18
N ASN A 464 2.58 21.09 -20.00
CA ASN A 464 3.09 22.08 -20.95
C ASN A 464 3.84 23.22 -20.24
N SER A 465 3.37 23.69 -19.07
CA SER A 465 4.06 24.75 -18.32
C SER A 465 5.47 24.33 -17.90
N ILE A 466 5.63 23.08 -17.43
CA ILE A 466 6.92 22.53 -17.00
C ILE A 466 7.86 22.42 -18.21
N TYR A 467 7.36 21.92 -19.34
CA TYR A 467 8.14 21.85 -20.58
C TYR A 467 8.61 23.24 -21.06
N LEU A 468 7.75 24.25 -20.99
CA LEU A 468 8.08 25.61 -21.40
C LEU A 468 9.16 26.25 -20.53
N ASN A 469 9.29 25.87 -19.26
CA ASN A 469 10.34 26.39 -18.37
C ASN A 469 11.75 26.04 -18.84
N ILE A 470 11.94 24.94 -19.59
CA ILE A 470 13.25 24.62 -20.18
C ILE A 470 13.62 25.66 -21.24
N TYR A 471 12.65 26.06 -22.08
CA TYR A 471 12.87 27.13 -23.06
C TYR A 471 13.14 28.46 -22.37
N ASP A 472 12.44 28.78 -21.29
CA ASP A 472 12.69 29.99 -20.51
C ASP A 472 14.10 30.01 -19.90
N SER A 473 14.59 28.84 -19.47
CA SER A 473 15.96 28.67 -18.99
C SER A 473 16.97 28.94 -20.11
N ILE A 474 16.76 28.34 -21.29
CA ILE A 474 17.62 28.52 -22.46
C ILE A 474 17.63 29.99 -22.91
N ILE A 475 16.46 30.62 -23.08
CA ILE A 475 16.33 32.02 -23.50
C ILE A 475 17.04 32.94 -22.50
N TYR A 476 16.85 32.71 -21.20
CA TYR A 476 17.49 33.51 -20.17
C TYR A 476 19.02 33.44 -20.26
N LEU A 477 19.59 32.25 -20.42
CA LEU A 477 21.04 32.08 -20.56
C LEU A 477 21.58 32.68 -21.86
N VAL A 478 20.86 32.51 -22.98
CA VAL A 478 21.24 33.12 -24.27
C VAL A 478 21.33 34.65 -24.16
N ASN A 479 20.41 35.29 -23.44
CA ASN A 479 20.38 36.75 -23.29
C ASN A 479 21.55 37.31 -22.46
N ILE A 480 22.11 36.53 -21.54
CA ILE A 480 23.22 36.97 -20.68
C ILE A 480 24.58 36.48 -21.17
N SER A 481 24.61 35.66 -22.22
CA SER A 481 25.84 35.08 -22.75
C SER A 481 26.56 36.05 -23.68
N SER A 482 27.83 36.31 -23.38
CA SER A 482 28.72 37.15 -24.21
C SER A 482 29.28 36.40 -25.42
N LYS A 483 29.35 35.06 -25.34
CA LYS A 483 29.82 34.16 -26.40
C LYS A 483 28.90 32.95 -26.43
N LEU A 484 28.45 32.55 -27.62
CA LEU A 484 27.55 31.41 -27.82
C LEU A 484 28.00 30.61 -29.03
N ASP A 485 27.87 29.30 -28.94
CA ASP A 485 27.94 28.40 -30.10
C ASP A 485 26.56 28.32 -30.78
N TYR A 486 26.21 29.36 -31.54
CA TYR A 486 24.92 29.42 -32.25
C TYR A 486 24.75 28.24 -33.21
N HIS A 487 25.82 27.72 -33.81
CA HIS A 487 25.75 26.57 -34.72
C HIS A 487 25.33 25.30 -33.98
N TYR A 488 25.94 25.01 -32.83
CA TYR A 488 25.54 23.87 -32.02
C TYR A 488 24.10 24.01 -31.51
N ILE A 489 23.75 25.17 -30.96
CA ILE A 489 22.40 25.42 -30.43
C ILE A 489 21.36 25.26 -31.54
N SER A 490 21.59 25.88 -32.70
CA SER A 490 20.70 25.77 -33.87
C SER A 490 20.55 24.33 -34.33
N SER A 491 21.65 23.60 -34.44
CA SER A 491 21.66 22.19 -34.86
C SER A 491 20.83 21.31 -33.92
N LYS A 492 20.96 21.49 -32.59
CA LYS A 492 20.20 20.70 -31.60
C LYS A 492 18.72 21.04 -31.58
N LEU A 493 18.37 22.32 -31.75
CA LEU A 493 16.98 22.78 -31.77
C LEU A 493 16.31 22.64 -33.14
N GLY A 494 17.06 22.25 -34.19
CA GLY A 494 16.53 22.12 -35.54
C GLY A 494 16.17 23.48 -36.16
N LEU A 495 16.95 24.51 -35.85
CA LEU A 495 16.78 25.87 -36.38
C LEU A 495 17.73 26.09 -37.57
N SER A 496 17.26 26.79 -38.60
CA SER A 496 18.07 27.23 -39.75
C SER A 496 18.24 28.75 -39.73
N ASP A 497 19.22 29.25 -40.51
CA ASP A 497 19.37 30.67 -40.90
C ASP A 497 19.57 31.65 -39.73
N ILE A 498 20.38 31.30 -38.73
CA ILE A 498 20.62 32.14 -37.54
C ILE A 498 21.85 33.03 -37.72
N ASP A 499 21.61 34.35 -37.76
CA ASP A 499 22.66 35.34 -38.01
C ASP A 499 23.17 36.02 -36.73
N ASN A 500 22.37 36.06 -35.65
CA ASN A 500 22.72 36.71 -34.37
C ASN A 500 21.86 36.21 -33.18
N ASN A 501 22.17 36.69 -31.97
CA ASN A 501 21.50 36.29 -30.71
C ASN A 501 20.02 36.66 -30.70
N GLU A 502 19.66 37.83 -31.22
CA GLU A 502 18.28 38.29 -31.25
C GLU A 502 17.43 37.37 -32.14
N ASP A 503 17.95 36.98 -33.31
CA ASP A 503 17.30 36.02 -34.20
C ASP A 503 17.18 34.62 -33.55
N LEU A 504 18.22 34.17 -32.83
CA LEU A 504 18.16 32.94 -32.05
C LEU A 504 17.02 32.98 -31.02
N VAL A 505 16.92 34.05 -30.23
CA VAL A 505 15.87 34.21 -29.21
C VAL A 505 14.48 34.26 -29.85
N VAL A 506 14.31 34.97 -30.96
CA VAL A 506 13.04 35.02 -31.70
C VAL A 506 12.64 33.63 -32.18
N LYS A 507 13.57 32.86 -32.74
CA LYS A 507 13.31 31.49 -33.23
C LYS A 507 13.01 30.51 -32.11
N ILE A 508 13.72 30.59 -30.98
CA ILE A 508 13.42 29.79 -29.79
C ILE A 508 12.03 30.14 -29.25
N ASN A 509 11.65 31.42 -29.20
CA ASN A 509 10.30 31.84 -28.81
C ASN A 509 9.22 31.30 -29.76
N ARG A 510 9.48 31.23 -31.07
CA ARG A 510 8.56 30.59 -32.02
C ARG A 510 8.42 29.09 -31.78
N LEU A 511 9.51 28.39 -31.44
CA LEU A 511 9.44 26.98 -31.03
C LEU A 511 8.62 26.80 -29.75
N LYS A 512 8.83 27.69 -28.77
CA LYS A 512 8.07 27.73 -27.50
C LYS A 512 6.57 27.90 -27.73
N GLN A 513 6.14 28.66 -28.74
CA GLN A 513 4.73 28.90 -29.07
C GLN A 513 4.05 27.72 -29.78
N LYS A 514 4.81 26.74 -30.30
CA LYS A 514 4.21 25.55 -30.92
C LYS A 514 3.53 24.72 -29.84
N LYS A 515 2.22 24.46 -30.02
CA LYS A 515 1.46 23.57 -29.13
C LYS A 515 2.13 22.20 -29.13
N VAL A 516 2.48 21.71 -27.94
CA VAL A 516 3.09 20.40 -27.78
C VAL A 516 2.01 19.40 -27.37
N ASN A 517 2.15 18.17 -27.84
CA ASN A 517 1.32 17.06 -27.37
C ASN A 517 1.65 16.79 -25.89
N GLU A 518 0.67 16.26 -25.14
CA GLU A 518 0.87 15.87 -23.72
C GLU A 518 2.02 14.85 -23.52
N VAL A 519 2.43 14.18 -24.61
CA VAL A 519 3.57 13.25 -24.64
C VAL A 519 4.64 13.76 -25.60
N ILE A 520 5.87 13.80 -25.10
CA ILE A 520 7.05 14.26 -25.81
C ILE A 520 8.04 13.10 -25.91
N HIS A 521 8.74 12.98 -27.04
CA HIS A 521 9.83 12.02 -27.16
C HIS A 521 10.98 12.44 -26.24
N GLY A 522 11.53 11.51 -25.44
CA GLY A 522 12.63 11.81 -24.50
C GLY A 522 13.86 12.43 -25.18
N LYS A 523 14.16 12.05 -26.42
CA LYS A 523 15.19 12.67 -27.28
C LYS A 523 15.01 14.18 -27.48
N THR A 524 13.78 14.69 -27.46
CA THR A 524 13.53 16.14 -27.53
C THR A 524 14.01 16.83 -26.25
N LEU A 525 13.71 16.26 -25.09
CA LEU A 525 14.18 16.78 -23.81
C LEU A 525 15.70 16.64 -23.66
N ASP A 526 16.29 15.50 -24.06
CA ASP A 526 17.75 15.32 -24.14
C ASP A 526 18.41 16.45 -24.94
N LYS A 527 17.89 16.78 -26.13
CA LYS A 527 18.42 17.89 -26.95
C LYS A 527 18.33 19.24 -26.23
N LEU A 528 17.21 19.53 -25.56
CA LEU A 528 17.05 20.78 -24.80
C LEU A 528 18.05 20.87 -23.64
N TYR A 529 18.23 19.78 -22.88
CA TYR A 529 19.21 19.74 -21.79
C TYR A 529 20.65 19.79 -22.27
N ARG A 530 20.98 19.22 -23.45
CA ARG A 530 22.30 19.40 -24.08
C ARG A 530 22.58 20.86 -24.43
N VAL A 531 21.59 21.60 -24.90
CA VAL A 531 21.71 23.04 -25.15
C VAL A 531 21.91 23.77 -23.83
N LEU A 532 21.10 23.47 -22.83
CA LEU A 532 21.21 24.07 -21.50
C LEU A 532 22.58 23.79 -20.86
N TYR A 533 23.13 22.59 -21.04
CA TYR A 533 24.44 22.19 -20.55
C TYR A 533 25.55 23.07 -21.14
N ILE A 534 25.61 23.19 -22.46
CA ILE A 534 26.64 24.02 -23.13
C ILE A 534 26.50 25.49 -22.69
N LEU A 535 25.28 26.02 -22.60
CA LEU A 535 25.06 27.40 -22.15
C LEU A 535 25.59 27.65 -20.73
N VAL A 536 25.35 26.73 -19.79
CA VAL A 536 25.89 26.87 -18.42
C VAL A 536 27.40 26.63 -18.40
N GLN A 537 27.91 25.72 -19.21
CA GLN A 537 29.34 25.41 -19.30
C GLN A 537 30.15 26.61 -19.81
N ASP A 538 29.67 27.28 -20.86
CA ASP A 538 30.28 28.48 -21.42
C ASP A 538 30.29 29.66 -20.44
N LEU A 539 29.35 29.66 -19.48
CA LEU A 539 29.20 30.69 -18.46
C LEU A 539 29.82 30.34 -17.10
N LEU A 540 30.50 29.20 -16.97
CA LEU A 540 30.93 28.65 -15.67
C LEU A 540 31.70 29.68 -14.81
N GLU A 541 32.54 30.51 -15.44
CA GLU A 541 33.39 31.49 -14.76
C GLU A 541 32.69 32.82 -14.42
N VAL A 542 31.52 33.08 -15.03
CA VAL A 542 30.85 34.40 -14.99
C VAL A 542 29.44 34.30 -14.38
N ILE A 543 28.86 33.11 -14.31
CA ILE A 543 27.50 32.89 -13.82
C ILE A 543 27.39 33.23 -12.33
N THR A 544 26.42 34.08 -11.99
CA THR A 544 26.17 34.49 -10.60
C THR A 544 25.27 33.48 -9.87
N GLU A 545 25.29 33.51 -8.55
CA GLU A 545 24.40 32.69 -7.71
C GLU A 545 22.91 32.96 -8.04
N GLU A 546 22.54 34.22 -8.31
CA GLU A 546 21.17 34.59 -8.70
C GLU A 546 20.73 33.90 -9.99
N VAL A 547 21.61 33.85 -11.01
CA VAL A 547 21.34 33.14 -12.26
C VAL A 547 21.15 31.66 -11.99
N VAL A 548 22.02 31.05 -11.17
CA VAL A 548 21.93 29.62 -10.81
C VAL A 548 20.58 29.33 -10.12
N VAL A 549 20.22 30.11 -9.10
CA VAL A 549 18.94 29.96 -8.39
C VAL A 549 17.76 30.07 -9.34
N LYS A 550 17.80 31.01 -10.29
CA LYS A 550 16.75 31.17 -11.29
C LYS A 550 16.63 29.95 -12.20
N ILE A 551 17.74 29.42 -12.74
CA ILE A 551 17.70 28.22 -13.59
C ILE A 551 17.17 27.02 -12.80
N VAL A 552 17.69 26.78 -11.59
CA VAL A 552 17.21 25.71 -10.71
C VAL A 552 15.71 25.83 -10.45
N SER A 553 15.19 27.05 -10.26
CA SER A 553 13.75 27.28 -10.05
C SER A 553 12.90 26.90 -11.27
N LEU A 554 13.40 27.15 -12.48
CA LEU A 554 12.70 26.82 -13.73
C LEU A 554 12.70 25.31 -13.99
N ILE A 555 13.80 24.61 -13.69
CA ILE A 555 13.90 23.15 -13.89
C ILE A 555 13.46 22.33 -12.66
N ARG A 556 12.93 22.98 -11.62
CA ARG A 556 12.59 22.37 -10.32
C ARG A 556 11.78 21.09 -10.44
N GLU A 557 10.72 21.09 -11.23
CA GLU A 557 9.83 19.92 -11.36
C GLU A 557 10.50 18.74 -12.08
N HIS A 558 11.45 19.01 -12.98
CA HIS A 558 12.25 17.96 -13.59
C HIS A 558 13.21 17.33 -12.56
N VAL A 559 13.79 18.14 -11.67
CA VAL A 559 14.62 17.66 -10.56
C VAL A 559 13.79 16.84 -9.57
N ASN A 560 12.57 17.29 -9.23
CA ASN A 560 11.64 16.53 -8.39
C ASN A 560 11.28 15.17 -9.00
N THR A 561 11.07 15.13 -10.31
CA THR A 561 10.82 13.90 -11.06
C THR A 561 12.02 12.97 -10.98
N TYR A 562 13.22 13.47 -11.29
CA TYR A 562 14.47 12.72 -11.18
C TYR A 562 14.68 12.14 -9.78
N ASN A 563 14.56 12.98 -8.74
CA ASN A 563 14.71 12.56 -7.35
C ASN A 563 13.70 11.49 -6.96
N THR A 564 12.44 11.59 -7.43
CA THR A 564 11.42 10.58 -7.16
C THR A 564 11.72 9.28 -7.89
N GLU A 565 12.22 9.31 -9.12
CA GLU A 565 12.65 8.10 -9.83
C GLU A 565 13.83 7.43 -9.12
N LYS A 566 14.81 8.20 -8.65
CA LYS A 566 15.95 7.68 -7.87
C LYS A 566 15.54 7.11 -6.53
N LEU A 567 14.53 7.68 -5.87
CA LEU A 567 13.90 7.05 -4.70
C LEU A 567 13.44 5.65 -5.06
N ILE A 568 12.61 5.53 -6.10
CA ILE A 568 11.93 4.31 -6.48
C ILE A 568 12.94 3.24 -6.93
N GLU A 569 13.87 3.59 -7.82
CA GLU A 569 14.96 2.71 -8.29
C GLU A 569 15.82 2.18 -7.15
N SER A 570 15.96 2.94 -6.05
CA SER A 570 16.78 2.53 -4.91
C SER A 570 16.14 1.47 -4.02
N GLN A 571 14.84 1.20 -4.17
CA GLN A 571 14.11 0.32 -3.25
C GLN A 571 13.95 -1.12 -3.72
N TYR A 572 14.29 -1.45 -4.97
CA TYR A 572 14.18 -2.81 -5.48
C TYR A 572 15.27 -3.14 -6.51
N LYS A 573 15.49 -4.43 -6.77
CA LYS A 573 16.44 -4.89 -7.80
C LYS A 573 15.83 -4.68 -9.18
N ILE A 574 16.50 -3.88 -10.01
CA ILE A 574 16.15 -3.66 -11.43
C ILE A 574 16.33 -4.94 -12.23
#